data_AF-A0A0M8MAK9-F1
#
_entry.id   AF-A0A0M8MAK9-F1
#
_cell.length_a   1.000
_cell.length_b   1.000
_cell.length_c   1.000
_cell.angle_alpha   90.00
_cell.angle_beta   90.00
_cell.angle_gamma   90.00
#
_symmetry.space_group_name_H-M   'P 1'
#
loop_
_entity.id
_entity.type
_entity.pdbx_description
1 polymer ?
#
loop_
_entity_poly.entity_id
_entity_poly.type
_entity_poly.pdbx_seq_one_letter_code
_entity_poly.pdbx_strand_id
1 'polypeptide(L)'
;MGCKDVKTAEKPLPQPAPVHDSLPPAPSQANAKARKTFEPYVSEQYADSTQIGIKGKNKVELKVITSPDTMYADIRFYAKENQKWIEKQHLTWPYEATACNPKYADFNNDGHNDFTFKTINTARGGNDARILFMYNKQSGLLKPIKNSDNYSNLHYNNRLNCIDAWALHGGTTTSFLSIDADTLHLFASVNVFDGQLEVHRYNKNGKETLIQQKAYNEDFPRFKNFDPLEEYTEADFK
;
A
#
# COMPACT_ATOMS: atom_id res chain seq x y z
N MET A 1 25.26 -4.87 70.88
CA MET A 1 24.35 -4.84 69.72
C MET A 1 25.15 -5.28 68.51
N GLY A 2 24.93 -6.51 68.05
CA GLY A 2 25.70 -7.11 66.96
C GLY A 2 24.85 -7.19 65.69
N CYS A 3 25.40 -6.69 64.58
CA CYS A 3 25.00 -7.09 63.23
C CYS A 3 26.00 -8.16 62.76
N LYS A 4 25.48 -9.33 62.38
CA LYS A 4 26.23 -10.38 61.68
C LYS A 4 25.67 -10.45 60.26
N ASP A 5 26.54 -10.19 59.30
CA ASP A 5 26.26 -10.33 57.87
C ASP A 5 26.16 -11.82 57.50
N VAL A 6 25.04 -12.19 56.88
CA VAL A 6 24.78 -13.51 56.33
C VAL A 6 25.34 -13.56 54.91
N LYS A 7 26.36 -14.42 54.70
CA LYS A 7 26.82 -14.83 53.37
C LYS A 7 25.86 -15.88 52.80
N THR A 8 25.13 -15.55 51.75
CA THR A 8 24.43 -16.53 50.92
C THR A 8 25.38 -17.12 49.87
N ALA A 9 25.50 -18.45 49.87
CA ALA A 9 26.29 -19.22 48.92
C ALA A 9 25.53 -19.38 47.59
N GLU A 10 26.21 -19.09 46.48
CA GLU A 10 25.72 -19.36 45.13
C GLU A 10 25.75 -20.87 44.84
N LYS A 11 24.65 -21.37 44.27
CA LYS A 11 24.46 -22.77 43.87
C LYS A 11 24.86 -22.92 42.39
N PRO A 12 25.63 -23.94 41.98
CA PRO A 12 26.01 -24.09 40.57
C PRO A 12 24.80 -24.43 39.70
N LEU A 13 24.75 -23.83 38.50
CA LEU A 13 23.77 -24.15 37.47
C LEU A 13 23.99 -25.57 36.93
N PRO A 14 22.91 -26.34 36.66
CA PRO A 14 23.02 -27.67 36.08
C PRO A 14 23.47 -27.60 34.60
N GLN A 15 24.39 -28.49 34.22
CA GLN A 15 24.80 -28.66 32.82
C GLN A 15 23.72 -29.41 32.02
N PRO A 16 23.53 -29.08 30.73
CA PRO A 16 22.58 -29.75 29.87
C PRO A 16 23.02 -31.18 29.51
N ALA A 17 22.04 -32.09 29.46
CA ALA A 17 22.21 -33.49 29.09
C ALA A 17 22.55 -33.65 27.58
N PRO A 18 23.27 -34.73 27.19
CA PRO A 18 23.60 -34.98 25.79
C PRO A 18 22.36 -35.37 24.98
N VAL A 19 22.21 -34.73 23.82
CA VAL A 19 21.15 -35.02 22.83
C VAL A 19 21.55 -36.28 22.06
N HIS A 20 20.77 -37.35 22.17
CA HIS A 20 20.89 -38.52 21.31
C HIS A 20 20.25 -38.22 19.95
N ASP A 21 21.05 -38.17 18.90
CA ASP A 21 20.61 -38.19 17.50
C ASP A 21 19.85 -39.49 17.22
N SER A 22 18.53 -39.40 17.15
CA SER A 22 17.70 -40.40 16.48
C SER A 22 17.11 -39.72 15.25
N LEU A 23 17.67 -40.07 14.08
CA LEU A 23 17.14 -39.66 12.79
C LEU A 23 15.65 -40.05 12.71
N PRO A 24 14.76 -39.16 12.23
CA PRO A 24 13.38 -39.54 11.97
C PRO A 24 13.34 -40.65 10.92
N PRO A 25 12.42 -41.63 11.04
CA PRO A 25 12.27 -42.67 10.03
C PRO A 25 11.95 -42.04 8.66
N ALA A 26 12.56 -42.60 7.62
CA ALA A 26 12.31 -42.18 6.24
C ALA A 26 10.80 -42.22 5.92
N PRO A 27 10.25 -41.22 5.20
CA PRO A 27 8.85 -41.22 4.84
C PRO A 27 8.54 -42.43 3.96
N SER A 28 7.56 -43.23 4.38
CA SER A 28 7.09 -44.39 3.62
C SER A 28 6.50 -43.95 2.27
N GLN A 29 6.90 -44.64 1.20
CA GLN A 29 6.37 -44.44 -0.15
C GLN A 29 4.96 -45.03 -0.28
N ALA A 30 3.98 -44.47 0.40
CA ALA A 30 2.58 -44.87 0.25
C ALA A 30 1.68 -43.66 -0.02
N ASN A 31 1.04 -43.68 -1.19
CA ASN A 31 -0.01 -42.79 -1.68
C ASN A 31 0.40 -41.41 -2.24
N ALA A 32 1.20 -41.42 -3.31
CA ALA A 32 1.10 -40.37 -4.31
C ALA A 32 -0.22 -40.51 -5.09
N LYS A 33 -1.35 -40.13 -4.47
CA LYS A 33 -2.54 -39.76 -5.25
C LYS A 33 -2.08 -38.63 -6.18
N ALA A 34 -2.24 -38.82 -7.49
CA ALA A 34 -1.94 -37.80 -8.49
C ALA A 34 -2.54 -36.47 -8.03
N ARG A 35 -1.69 -35.54 -7.57
CA ARG A 35 -2.10 -34.16 -7.34
C ARG A 35 -2.51 -33.66 -8.72
N LYS A 36 -3.79 -33.37 -8.90
CA LYS A 36 -4.28 -32.69 -10.10
C LYS A 36 -3.46 -31.42 -10.24
N THR A 37 -2.57 -31.37 -11.24
CA THR A 37 -1.78 -30.18 -11.51
C THR A 37 -2.76 -29.11 -11.92
N PHE A 38 -2.89 -28.10 -11.10
CA PHE A 38 -3.75 -26.98 -11.39
C PHE A 38 -2.90 -25.97 -12.13
N GLU A 39 -3.18 -25.81 -13.42
CA GLU A 39 -2.48 -24.85 -14.26
C GLU A 39 -2.91 -23.43 -13.86
N PRO A 40 -1.96 -22.46 -13.80
CA PRO A 40 -2.29 -21.07 -13.60
C PRO A 40 -3.30 -20.57 -14.65
N TYR A 41 -4.26 -19.77 -14.25
CA TYR A 41 -5.27 -19.19 -15.14
C TYR A 41 -5.43 -17.68 -14.89
N VAL A 42 -5.96 -16.98 -15.89
CA VAL A 42 -6.31 -15.55 -15.78
C VAL A 42 -7.67 -15.44 -15.10
N SER A 43 -7.72 -14.89 -13.90
CA SER A 43 -8.98 -14.69 -13.15
C SER A 43 -9.61 -13.32 -13.41
N GLU A 44 -8.81 -12.31 -13.72
CA GLU A 44 -9.26 -10.98 -14.13
C GLU A 44 -8.37 -10.41 -15.24
N GLN A 45 -8.92 -9.56 -16.10
CA GLN A 45 -8.15 -8.86 -17.14
C GLN A 45 -8.71 -7.46 -17.42
N TYR A 46 -7.82 -6.49 -17.53
CA TYR A 46 -8.12 -5.10 -17.89
C TYR A 46 -7.10 -4.60 -18.91
N ALA A 47 -7.52 -3.68 -19.76
CA ALA A 47 -6.64 -2.96 -20.66
C ALA A 47 -7.12 -1.52 -20.83
N ASP A 48 -6.19 -0.57 -20.80
CA ASP A 48 -6.44 0.81 -21.20
C ASP A 48 -5.38 1.27 -22.20
N SER A 49 -5.81 1.98 -23.24
CA SER A 49 -4.94 2.65 -24.21
C SER A 49 -5.31 4.12 -24.42
N THR A 50 -6.23 4.64 -23.61
CA THR A 50 -6.87 5.94 -23.83
C THR A 50 -6.51 6.95 -22.77
N GLN A 51 -6.20 6.50 -21.55
CA GLN A 51 -6.01 7.36 -20.40
C GLN A 51 -4.56 7.38 -19.90
N ILE A 52 -3.90 6.23 -19.79
CA ILE A 52 -2.58 6.07 -19.18
C ILE A 52 -1.47 6.87 -19.87
N GLY A 53 -0.55 7.44 -19.09
CA GLY A 53 0.64 8.14 -19.54
C GLY A 53 0.31 9.26 -20.52
N ILE A 54 0.89 9.19 -21.71
CA ILE A 54 0.49 10.06 -22.82
C ILE A 54 -0.74 9.44 -23.51
N LYS A 55 -1.90 10.06 -23.30
CA LYS A 55 -3.20 9.63 -23.86
C LYS A 55 -3.10 9.25 -25.34
N GLY A 56 -3.55 8.04 -25.67
CA GLY A 56 -3.53 7.48 -27.03
C GLY A 56 -2.15 7.03 -27.55
N LYS A 57 -1.08 7.26 -26.79
CA LYS A 57 0.29 6.82 -27.13
C LYS A 57 0.83 5.75 -26.19
N ASN A 58 0.20 5.54 -25.04
CA ASN A 58 0.54 4.48 -24.11
C ASN A 58 -0.63 3.52 -23.89
N LYS A 59 -0.32 2.30 -23.49
CA LYS A 59 -1.30 1.26 -23.14
C LYS A 59 -0.79 0.47 -21.93
N VAL A 60 -1.69 0.10 -21.03
CA VAL A 60 -1.44 -0.88 -19.97
C VAL A 60 -2.36 -2.07 -20.15
N GLU A 61 -1.85 -3.27 -19.94
CA GLU A 61 -2.63 -4.48 -19.70
C GLU A 61 -2.36 -4.97 -18.28
N LEU A 62 -3.42 -5.28 -17.54
CA LEU A 62 -3.37 -5.86 -16.20
C LEU A 62 -4.11 -7.19 -16.25
N LYS A 63 -3.46 -8.27 -15.82
CA LYS A 63 -4.10 -9.57 -15.64
C LYS A 63 -3.86 -10.05 -14.22
N VAL A 64 -4.84 -10.68 -13.59
CA VAL A 64 -4.61 -11.44 -12.37
C VAL A 64 -4.39 -12.89 -12.76
N ILE A 65 -3.23 -13.42 -12.39
CA ILE A 65 -2.90 -14.83 -12.57
C ILE A 65 -3.12 -15.54 -11.24
N THR A 66 -3.95 -16.58 -11.26
CA THR A 66 -4.30 -17.37 -10.10
C THR A 66 -3.81 -18.81 -10.26
N SER A 67 -3.16 -19.31 -9.23
CA SER A 67 -2.73 -20.70 -9.05
C SER A 67 -3.18 -21.19 -7.65
N PRO A 68 -3.03 -22.47 -7.29
CA PRO A 68 -3.49 -22.96 -5.98
C PRO A 68 -2.83 -22.27 -4.80
N ASP A 69 -1.56 -21.91 -4.96
CA ASP A 69 -0.73 -21.42 -3.86
C ASP A 69 -0.43 -19.92 -3.96
N THR A 70 -0.70 -19.29 -5.12
CA THR A 70 -0.34 -17.88 -5.36
C THR A 70 -1.32 -17.15 -6.27
N MET A 71 -1.47 -15.85 -6.02
CA MET A 71 -2.12 -14.89 -6.90
C MET A 71 -1.21 -13.69 -7.10
N TYR A 72 -1.07 -13.23 -8.34
CA TYR A 72 -0.30 -12.03 -8.66
C TYR A 72 -0.90 -11.27 -9.84
N ALA A 73 -0.65 -9.98 -9.88
CA ALA A 73 -0.94 -9.13 -11.01
C ALA A 73 0.22 -9.18 -12.03
N ASP A 74 -0.08 -9.51 -13.28
CA ASP A 74 0.77 -9.40 -14.46
C ASP A 74 0.47 -8.06 -15.14
N ILE A 75 1.44 -7.15 -15.17
CA ILE A 75 1.26 -5.78 -15.67
C ILE A 75 2.19 -5.58 -16.86
N ARG A 76 1.63 -5.28 -18.03
CA ARG A 76 2.39 -5.02 -19.24
C ARG A 76 2.12 -3.61 -19.73
N PHE A 77 3.19 -2.86 -19.96
CA PHE A 77 3.13 -1.48 -20.40
C PHE A 77 3.70 -1.34 -21.80
N TYR A 78 3.00 -0.59 -22.65
CA TYR A 78 3.30 -0.43 -24.06
C TYR A 78 3.38 1.04 -24.45
N ALA A 79 4.18 1.32 -25.47
CA ALA A 79 4.17 2.58 -26.21
C ALA A 79 3.78 2.33 -27.67
N LYS A 80 3.11 3.30 -28.28
CA LYS A 80 2.73 3.25 -29.69
C LYS A 80 3.88 3.78 -30.55
N GLU A 81 4.46 2.91 -31.37
CA GLU A 81 5.53 3.24 -32.31
C GLU A 81 5.10 2.79 -33.72
N ASN A 82 5.09 3.69 -34.71
CA ASN A 82 4.65 3.39 -36.08
C ASN A 82 3.29 2.66 -36.15
N GLN A 83 2.31 3.13 -35.37
CA GLN A 83 0.97 2.54 -35.22
C GLN A 83 0.92 1.13 -34.62
N LYS A 84 2.04 0.59 -34.13
CA LYS A 84 2.11 -0.70 -33.45
C LYS A 84 2.36 -0.49 -31.96
N TRP A 85 1.79 -1.38 -31.15
CA TRP A 85 2.08 -1.41 -29.71
C TRP A 85 3.38 -2.17 -29.48
N ILE A 86 4.35 -1.51 -28.87
CA ILE A 86 5.65 -2.09 -28.49
C ILE A 86 5.68 -2.19 -26.97
N GLU A 87 5.89 -3.39 -26.44
CA GLU A 87 6.03 -3.60 -25.00
C GLU A 87 7.31 -2.92 -24.51
N LYS A 88 7.19 -2.05 -23.51
CA LYS A 88 8.32 -1.31 -22.92
C LYS A 88 8.69 -1.83 -21.54
N GLN A 89 7.72 -2.43 -20.84
CA GLN A 89 7.89 -2.90 -19.48
C GLN A 89 6.94 -4.05 -19.18
N HIS A 90 7.42 -4.98 -18.37
CA HIS A 90 6.64 -6.07 -17.81
C HIS A 90 6.96 -6.17 -16.31
N LEU A 91 5.93 -6.08 -15.47
CA LEU A 91 6.02 -6.10 -14.02
C LEU A 91 5.08 -7.15 -13.45
N THR A 92 5.43 -7.67 -12.28
CA THR A 92 4.54 -8.49 -11.47
C THR A 92 4.36 -7.87 -10.08
N TRP A 93 3.19 -8.05 -9.48
CA TRP A 93 2.90 -7.55 -8.13
C TRP A 93 2.09 -8.58 -7.32
N PRO A 94 2.38 -8.78 -6.02
CA PRO A 94 1.53 -9.60 -5.15
C PRO A 94 0.06 -9.15 -5.18
N TYR A 95 -0.88 -10.08 -5.14
CA TYR A 95 -2.30 -9.77 -5.25
C TYR A 95 -3.15 -10.63 -4.32
N GLU A 96 -3.95 -9.98 -3.49
CA GLU A 96 -4.84 -10.58 -2.49
C GLU A 96 -6.23 -9.92 -2.48
N ALA A 97 -6.51 -9.01 -3.41
CA ALA A 97 -7.82 -8.36 -3.54
C ALA A 97 -8.85 -9.26 -4.25
N THR A 98 -10.13 -8.95 -4.07
CA THR A 98 -11.25 -9.62 -4.76
C THR A 98 -11.50 -9.08 -6.16
N ALA A 99 -11.07 -7.85 -6.44
CA ALA A 99 -11.20 -7.19 -7.74
C ALA A 99 -10.15 -6.08 -7.89
N CYS A 100 -9.43 -6.04 -9.02
CA CYS A 100 -8.35 -5.07 -9.23
C CYS A 100 -8.83 -3.62 -9.32
N ASN A 101 -9.99 -3.40 -9.96
CA ASN A 101 -10.58 -2.07 -10.17
C ASN A 101 -9.55 -0.99 -10.52
N PRO A 102 -8.85 -1.08 -11.66
CA PRO A 102 -7.82 -0.11 -12.01
C PRO A 102 -8.37 1.31 -12.15
N LYS A 103 -7.61 2.32 -11.76
CA LYS A 103 -7.92 3.75 -11.98
C LYS A 103 -6.73 4.45 -12.62
N TYR A 104 -7.05 5.51 -13.36
CA TYR A 104 -6.11 6.36 -14.07
C TYR A 104 -6.38 7.80 -13.68
N ALA A 105 -5.38 8.48 -13.14
CA ALA A 105 -5.44 9.89 -12.78
C ALA A 105 -4.02 10.43 -12.70
N ASP A 106 -3.86 11.73 -12.79
CA ASP A 106 -2.58 12.41 -12.59
C ASP A 106 -2.39 12.66 -11.08
N PHE A 107 -1.47 11.93 -10.45
CA PHE A 107 -1.21 11.97 -9.00
C PHE A 107 -0.05 12.89 -8.61
N ASN A 108 0.59 13.57 -9.57
CA ASN A 108 1.68 14.51 -9.33
C ASN A 108 1.56 15.83 -10.12
N ASN A 109 0.46 16.00 -10.87
CA ASN A 109 0.17 17.14 -11.74
C ASN A 109 1.26 17.39 -12.79
N ASP A 110 1.81 16.31 -13.38
CA ASP A 110 2.77 16.41 -14.48
C ASP A 110 2.13 16.41 -15.88
N GLY A 111 0.79 16.32 -15.94
CA GLY A 111 -0.01 16.31 -17.15
C GLY A 111 -0.14 14.92 -17.80
N HIS A 112 0.35 13.87 -17.13
CA HIS A 112 0.24 12.49 -17.58
C HIS A 112 -0.49 11.67 -16.53
N ASN A 113 -1.44 10.85 -16.96
CA ASN A 113 -2.14 10.00 -16.00
C ASN A 113 -1.21 8.86 -15.57
N ASP A 114 -1.25 8.56 -14.29
CA ASP A 114 -0.65 7.40 -13.66
C ASP A 114 -1.62 6.22 -13.64
N PHE A 115 -1.16 5.11 -13.07
CA PHE A 115 -1.92 3.87 -12.96
C PHE A 115 -1.96 3.36 -11.53
N THR A 116 -3.12 2.91 -11.07
CA THR A 116 -3.23 2.27 -9.76
C THR A 116 -4.31 1.20 -9.76
N PHE A 117 -4.11 0.13 -8.99
CA PHE A 117 -5.11 -0.93 -8.80
C PHE A 117 -5.07 -1.45 -7.36
N LYS A 118 -6.19 -2.04 -6.93
CA LYS A 118 -6.35 -2.62 -5.58
C LYS A 118 -5.48 -3.87 -5.44
N THR A 119 -4.70 -3.97 -4.37
CA THR A 119 -3.81 -5.13 -4.14
C THR A 119 -4.30 -6.02 -3.02
N ILE A 120 -5.04 -5.48 -2.05
CA ILE A 120 -5.52 -6.23 -0.89
C ILE A 120 -6.96 -5.82 -0.55
N ASN A 121 -7.74 -6.77 -0.03
CA ASN A 121 -9.03 -6.46 0.59
C ASN A 121 -8.80 -5.93 2.01
N THR A 122 -9.25 -4.72 2.29
CA THR A 122 -9.25 -4.21 3.66
C THR A 122 -10.51 -4.64 4.40
N ALA A 123 -10.42 -4.86 5.71
CA ALA A 123 -11.56 -5.19 6.54
C ALA A 123 -12.64 -4.10 6.48
N ARG A 124 -13.92 -4.50 6.44
CA ARG A 124 -15.11 -3.62 6.55
C ARG A 124 -15.34 -2.64 5.39
N GLY A 125 -14.61 -2.74 4.29
CA GLY A 125 -14.96 -2.11 3.00
C GLY A 125 -14.77 -0.59 2.89
N GLY A 126 -14.45 0.12 3.98
CA GLY A 126 -14.22 1.58 3.96
C GLY A 126 -12.81 2.01 3.53
N ASN A 127 -11.89 1.06 3.37
CA ASN A 127 -10.53 1.35 2.92
C ASN A 127 -10.28 0.75 1.53
N ASP A 128 -9.58 1.51 0.69
CA ASP A 128 -9.14 1.09 -0.64
C ASP A 128 -7.61 1.15 -0.70
N ALA A 129 -6.94 0.03 -0.40
CA ALA A 129 -5.48 -0.08 -0.41
C ALA A 129 -4.98 -0.50 -1.80
N ARG A 130 -4.09 0.32 -2.37
CA ARG A 130 -3.76 0.25 -3.79
C ARG A 130 -2.28 0.51 -4.02
N ILE A 131 -1.70 -0.22 -4.95
CA ILE A 131 -0.38 0.12 -5.48
C ILE A 131 -0.53 1.23 -6.53
N LEU A 132 0.35 2.23 -6.48
CA LEU A 132 0.42 3.36 -7.41
C LEU A 132 1.67 3.21 -8.29
N PHE A 133 1.51 3.40 -9.58
CA PHE A 133 2.55 3.38 -10.60
C PHE A 133 2.57 4.73 -11.32
N MET A 134 3.60 5.52 -11.07
CA MET A 134 3.78 6.82 -11.70
C MET A 134 4.32 6.67 -13.12
N TYR A 135 3.74 7.38 -14.08
CA TYR A 135 4.30 7.45 -15.43
C TYR A 135 5.49 8.40 -15.45
N ASN A 136 6.66 7.92 -15.88
CA ASN A 136 7.83 8.76 -16.05
C ASN A 136 8.04 9.05 -17.53
N LYS A 137 7.80 10.31 -17.94
CA LYS A 137 7.96 10.75 -19.33
C LYS A 137 9.39 10.62 -19.85
N GLN A 138 10.40 10.83 -19.01
CA GLN A 138 11.81 10.81 -19.43
C GLN A 138 12.27 9.40 -19.77
N SER A 139 11.90 8.40 -18.99
CA SER A 139 12.20 6.99 -19.27
C SER A 139 11.17 6.33 -20.19
N GLY A 140 9.94 6.87 -20.24
CA GLY A 140 8.82 6.26 -20.93
C GLY A 140 8.34 4.97 -20.25
N LEU A 141 8.52 4.84 -18.93
CA LEU A 141 8.18 3.65 -18.13
C LEU A 141 7.29 4.01 -16.94
N LEU A 142 6.69 2.98 -16.33
CA LEU A 142 5.98 3.09 -15.06
C LEU A 142 6.94 2.85 -13.88
N LYS A 143 6.82 3.68 -12.83
CA LYS A 143 7.61 3.58 -11.60
C LYS A 143 6.69 3.30 -10.41
N PRO A 144 6.81 2.14 -9.74
CA PRO A 144 5.99 1.84 -8.57
C PRO A 144 6.33 2.78 -7.40
N ILE A 145 5.30 3.20 -6.66
CA ILE A 145 5.42 3.86 -5.36
C ILE A 145 5.29 2.78 -4.29
N LYS A 146 6.42 2.38 -3.72
CA LYS A 146 6.58 1.11 -3.00
C LYS A 146 5.72 0.97 -1.75
N ASN A 147 5.32 2.08 -1.15
CA ASN A 147 4.55 2.13 0.08
C ASN A 147 3.15 2.72 -0.11
N SER A 148 2.66 2.83 -1.35
CA SER A 148 1.36 3.47 -1.59
C SER A 148 0.19 2.66 -1.02
N ASP A 149 0.34 1.34 -0.92
CA ASP A 149 -0.66 0.43 -0.34
C ASP A 149 -0.75 0.52 1.19
N ASN A 150 0.22 1.17 1.85
CA ASN A 150 0.12 1.54 3.26
C ASN A 150 -0.88 2.68 3.52
N TYR A 151 -1.36 3.35 2.46
CA TYR A 151 -2.24 4.49 2.54
C TYR A 151 -3.53 4.20 1.77
N SER A 152 -4.66 4.29 2.46
CA SER A 152 -5.97 3.97 1.87
C SER A 152 -6.58 5.16 1.13
N ASN A 153 -7.42 4.87 0.13
CA ASN A 153 -8.26 5.86 -0.53
C ASN A 153 -7.50 7.07 -1.11
N LEU A 154 -6.35 6.83 -1.75
CA LEU A 154 -5.50 7.85 -2.36
C LEU A 154 -6.28 8.78 -3.31
N HIS A 155 -6.04 10.07 -3.19
CA HIS A 155 -6.55 11.13 -4.05
C HIS A 155 -5.48 12.19 -4.27
N TYR A 156 -5.48 12.83 -5.44
CA TYR A 156 -4.58 13.95 -5.68
C TYR A 156 -5.21 15.25 -5.20
N ASN A 157 -4.52 15.94 -4.30
CA ASN A 157 -4.90 17.23 -3.78
C ASN A 157 -4.19 18.33 -4.58
N ASN A 158 -4.93 18.94 -5.50
CA ASN A 158 -4.42 20.01 -6.37
C ASN A 158 -4.05 21.29 -5.59
N ARG A 159 -4.74 21.58 -4.49
CA ARG A 159 -4.54 22.78 -3.68
C ARG A 159 -3.18 22.78 -2.99
N LEU A 160 -2.82 21.63 -2.43
CA LEU A 160 -1.54 21.45 -1.73
C LEU A 160 -0.46 20.83 -2.61
N ASN A 161 -0.79 20.48 -3.86
CA ASN A 161 0.07 19.76 -4.78
C ASN A 161 0.69 18.51 -4.14
N CYS A 162 -0.17 17.67 -3.58
CA CYS A 162 0.24 16.46 -2.85
C CYS A 162 -0.78 15.34 -3.07
N ILE A 163 -0.46 14.13 -2.62
CA ILE A 163 -1.46 13.07 -2.46
C ILE A 163 -2.08 13.25 -1.08
N ASP A 164 -3.40 13.19 -0.98
CA ASP A 164 -4.06 12.96 0.29
C ASP A 164 -4.65 11.54 0.33
N ALA A 165 -4.54 10.90 1.48
CA ALA A 165 -5.03 9.55 1.74
C ALA A 165 -6.00 9.59 2.90
N TRP A 166 -7.07 8.80 2.81
CA TRP A 166 -8.11 8.75 3.83
C TRP A 166 -8.25 7.33 4.37
N ALA A 167 -8.08 7.15 5.67
CA ALA A 167 -8.21 5.87 6.33
C ALA A 167 -9.40 5.90 7.29
N LEU A 168 -10.26 4.89 7.17
CA LEU A 168 -11.34 4.60 8.10
C LEU A 168 -10.87 3.57 9.14
N HIS A 169 -11.06 3.87 10.42
CA HIS A 169 -10.78 2.97 11.54
C HIS A 169 -11.80 3.21 12.65
N GLY A 170 -11.40 3.19 13.94
CA GLY A 170 -12.27 3.62 15.05
C GLY A 170 -12.64 5.12 14.98
N GLY A 171 -11.98 5.86 14.08
CA GLY A 171 -12.35 7.18 13.60
C GLY A 171 -11.84 7.36 12.17
N THR A 172 -11.26 8.51 11.84
CA THR A 172 -10.62 8.73 10.53
C THR A 172 -9.25 9.36 10.63
N THR A 173 -8.44 9.12 9.61
CA THR A 173 -7.19 9.85 9.37
C THR A 173 -7.17 10.36 7.95
N THR A 174 -6.94 11.66 7.77
CA THR A 174 -6.50 12.21 6.49
C THR A 174 -4.99 12.46 6.55
N SER A 175 -4.23 11.80 5.69
CA SER A 175 -2.78 11.94 5.56
C SER A 175 -2.43 12.78 4.34
N PHE A 176 -1.55 13.77 4.49
CA PHE A 176 -1.00 14.57 3.39
C PHE A 176 0.43 14.12 3.08
N LEU A 177 0.64 13.72 1.82
CA LEU A 177 1.77 12.90 1.38
C LEU A 177 2.45 13.57 0.18
N SER A 178 3.75 13.79 0.27
CA SER A 178 4.57 14.18 -0.89
C SER A 178 5.18 12.94 -1.54
N ILE A 179 5.27 12.93 -2.86
CA ILE A 179 6.02 11.91 -3.59
C ILE A 179 7.50 12.33 -3.58
N ASP A 180 8.37 11.48 -3.01
CA ASP A 180 9.82 11.58 -3.19
C ASP A 180 10.33 10.28 -3.80
N ALA A 181 10.96 10.39 -4.97
CA ALA A 181 11.43 9.28 -5.77
C ALA A 181 10.38 8.17 -6.01
N ASP A 182 10.39 7.10 -5.21
CA ASP A 182 9.51 5.92 -5.30
C ASP A 182 8.69 5.70 -4.01
N THR A 183 8.55 6.74 -3.18
CA THR A 183 8.00 6.65 -1.83
C THR A 183 7.08 7.83 -1.52
N LEU A 184 5.99 7.57 -0.79
CA LEU A 184 5.14 8.59 -0.18
C LEU A 184 5.71 8.99 1.18
N HIS A 185 5.90 10.29 1.39
CA HIS A 185 6.35 10.87 2.66
C HIS A 185 5.22 11.66 3.30
N LEU A 186 4.80 11.23 4.50
CA LEU A 186 3.86 11.95 5.33
C LEU A 186 4.49 13.24 5.84
N PHE A 187 3.83 14.38 5.60
CA PHE A 187 4.25 15.67 6.13
C PHE A 187 3.20 16.35 7.01
N ALA A 188 1.93 15.95 6.90
CA ALA A 188 0.87 16.36 7.81
C ALA A 188 -0.23 15.30 7.90
N SER A 189 -0.99 15.31 8.99
CA SER A 189 -2.19 14.49 9.15
C SER A 189 -3.27 15.22 9.95
N VAL A 190 -4.52 14.83 9.72
CA VAL A 190 -5.67 15.19 10.56
C VAL A 190 -6.30 13.89 11.03
N ASN A 191 -6.26 13.66 12.34
CA ASN A 191 -6.84 12.49 12.99
C ASN A 191 -8.12 12.90 13.70
N VAL A 192 -9.20 12.16 13.47
CA VAL A 192 -10.46 12.30 14.19
C VAL A 192 -10.77 11.00 14.90
N PHE A 193 -10.84 11.03 16.22
CA PHE A 193 -11.09 9.86 17.05
C PHE A 193 -11.72 10.29 18.37
N ASP A 194 -12.73 9.56 18.84
CA ASP A 194 -13.36 9.76 20.16
C ASP A 194 -13.80 11.22 20.44
N GLY A 195 -14.49 11.84 19.47
CA GLY A 195 -14.98 13.22 19.57
C GLY A 195 -13.88 14.29 19.58
N GLN A 196 -12.64 13.93 19.24
CA GLN A 196 -11.50 14.83 19.16
C GLN A 196 -10.94 14.85 17.75
N LEU A 197 -10.48 16.03 17.33
CA LEU A 197 -9.68 16.24 16.14
C LEU A 197 -8.29 16.72 16.56
N GLU A 198 -7.27 16.09 15.98
CA GLU A 198 -5.88 16.46 16.12
C GLU A 198 -5.24 16.70 14.75
N VAL A 199 -4.50 17.79 14.63
CA VAL A 199 -3.70 18.11 13.44
C VAL A 199 -2.23 17.97 13.79
N HIS A 200 -1.51 17.15 13.01
CA HIS A 200 -0.10 16.86 13.20
C HIS A 200 0.72 17.30 11.99
N ARG A 201 1.96 17.72 12.23
CA ARG A 201 3.00 17.91 11.22
C ARG A 201 4.12 16.91 11.43
N TYR A 202 4.74 16.49 10.34
CA TYR A 202 5.87 15.57 10.35
C TYR A 202 7.06 16.23 9.64
N ASN A 203 8.23 16.18 10.25
CA ASN A 203 9.45 16.60 9.57
C ASN A 203 10.00 15.50 8.64
N LYS A 204 11.09 15.79 7.92
CA LYS A 204 11.72 14.84 6.97
C LYS A 204 12.16 13.51 7.59
N ASN A 205 12.33 13.45 8.92
CA ASN A 205 12.72 12.24 9.64
C ASN A 205 11.50 11.50 10.22
N GLY A 206 10.28 11.95 9.91
CA GLY A 206 9.04 11.40 10.47
C GLY A 206 8.74 11.84 11.91
N LYS A 207 9.49 12.80 12.48
CA LYS A 207 9.18 13.31 13.82
C LYS A 207 7.90 14.14 13.79
N GLU A 208 6.94 13.73 14.59
CA GLU A 208 5.63 14.33 14.75
C GLU A 208 5.64 15.58 15.64
N THR A 209 4.72 16.50 15.38
CA THR A 209 4.40 17.66 16.22
C THR A 209 2.91 17.94 16.10
N LEU A 210 2.20 17.89 17.23
CA LEU A 210 0.81 18.33 17.34
C LEU A 210 0.75 19.85 17.17
N ILE A 211 -0.05 20.33 16.22
CA ILE A 211 -0.21 21.77 15.95
C ILE A 211 -1.60 22.31 16.31
N GLN A 212 -2.61 21.45 16.38
CA GLN A 212 -3.96 21.84 16.80
C GLN A 212 -4.69 20.63 17.38
N GLN A 213 -5.49 20.87 18.42
CA GLN A 213 -6.43 19.91 18.99
C GLN A 213 -7.74 20.62 19.32
N LYS A 214 -8.88 20.04 18.97
CA LYS A 214 -10.22 20.56 19.32
C LYS A 214 -11.25 19.45 19.41
N ALA A 215 -12.31 19.69 20.17
CA ALA A 215 -13.51 18.86 20.10
C ALA A 215 -14.10 18.89 18.68
N TYR A 216 -14.56 17.74 18.20
CA TYR A 216 -15.02 17.57 16.83
C TYR A 216 -15.95 16.36 16.72
N ASN A 217 -17.15 16.56 16.17
CA ASN A 217 -18.25 15.59 16.23
C ASN A 217 -18.84 15.22 14.86
N GLU A 218 -18.19 15.59 13.76
CA GLU A 218 -18.66 15.16 12.43
C GLU A 218 -18.22 13.72 12.14
N ASP A 219 -19.09 12.96 11.49
CA ASP A 219 -18.83 11.58 11.13
C ASP A 219 -17.97 11.50 9.87
N PHE A 220 -16.88 10.73 9.97
CA PHE A 220 -16.04 10.32 8.85
C PHE A 220 -15.47 11.44 7.96
N PRO A 221 -14.95 12.55 8.51
CA PRO A 221 -14.46 13.66 7.70
C PRO A 221 -13.22 13.27 6.90
N ARG A 222 -13.03 13.94 5.75
CA ARG A 222 -11.80 13.99 4.96
C ARG A 222 -11.40 15.44 4.77
N PHE A 223 -10.11 15.73 4.89
CA PHE A 223 -9.61 17.11 4.85
C PHE A 223 -8.86 17.42 3.54
N LYS A 224 -9.14 18.57 2.94
CA LYS A 224 -8.39 19.09 1.77
C LYS A 224 -7.29 20.05 2.16
N ASN A 225 -7.26 20.51 3.41
CA ASN A 225 -6.15 21.24 3.98
C ASN A 225 -6.03 20.98 5.49
N PHE A 226 -4.83 21.17 6.03
CA PHE A 226 -4.54 21.01 7.47
C PHE A 226 -4.17 22.34 8.15
N ASP A 227 -3.71 23.36 7.40
CA ASP A 227 -3.39 24.69 7.92
C ASP A 227 -3.62 25.78 6.85
N PRO A 228 -4.71 26.58 6.92
CA PRO A 228 -5.84 26.41 7.85
C PRO A 228 -6.59 25.10 7.57
N LEU A 229 -7.12 24.49 8.62
CA LEU A 229 -7.90 23.25 8.55
C LEU A 229 -9.13 23.44 7.65
N GLU A 230 -9.30 22.56 6.66
CA GLU A 230 -10.44 22.63 5.74
C GLU A 230 -10.88 21.24 5.27
N GLU A 231 -12.18 21.00 5.34
CA GLU A 231 -12.82 19.74 4.98
C GLU A 231 -13.19 19.69 3.50
N TYR A 232 -13.17 18.49 2.94
CA TYR A 232 -13.88 18.23 1.69
C TYR A 232 -15.39 18.26 1.96
N THR A 233 -16.13 18.79 1.00
CA THR A 233 -17.59 18.79 0.95
C THR A 233 -18.05 17.90 -0.20
N GLU A 234 -19.34 17.55 -0.26
CA GLU A 234 -19.89 16.81 -1.40
C GLU A 234 -19.65 17.52 -2.75
N ALA A 235 -19.53 18.85 -2.75
CA ALA A 235 -19.28 19.62 -3.97
C ALA A 235 -17.86 19.41 -4.52
N ASP A 236 -16.90 19.00 -3.68
CA ASP A 236 -15.52 18.79 -4.10
C ASP A 236 -15.31 17.44 -4.81
N PHE A 237 -16.28 16.53 -4.76
CA PHE A 237 -16.22 15.21 -5.41
C PHE A 237 -17.11 15.08 -6.66
N LYS A 238 -17.73 16.19 -7.11
CA LYS A 238 -18.58 16.26 -8.31
C LYS A 238 -17.78 16.81 -9.49
#